data_AF-A0A9N9CCQ4-F1
#
_entry.id   AF-A0A9N9CCQ4-F1
#
_cell.length_a   1.000
_cell.length_b   1.000
_cell.length_c   1.000
_cell.angle_alpha   90.00
_cell.angle_beta   90.00
_cell.angle_gamma   90.00
#
_symmetry.space_group_name_H-M   'P 1'
#
loop_
_entity.id
_entity.type
_entity.pdbx_description
1 polymer ?
#
loop_
_entity_poly.entity_id
_entity_poly.type
_entity_poly.pdbx_seq_one_letter_code
_entity_poly.pdbx_strand_id
1 'polypeptide(L)'
;MLGILKCLNAFFIVKQAHQIQINASTPNDLTEANVRNRLKLGEPAERPNSPPGPKRSQTLPGTPPAGSPVQPQVPVSPVSPKQQPQPDSGNDEALLKQESERRAAEDAERLAREKGERDAVAQRKVAEQVAREAAQRRAAEEAEKKKQEAADQERREKAAAEAKAKAELERKNREEAERKRNEELRNKFAELEKSGKVTTI
;
A
#
# COMPACT_ATOMS: atom_id res chain seq x y z
N MET A 1 24.09 25.87 -32.15
CA MET A 1 22.97 24.98 -31.79
C MET A 1 23.47 23.95 -30.78
N LEU A 2 23.36 24.26 -29.49
CA LEU A 2 23.68 23.36 -28.41
C LEU A 2 22.69 23.68 -27.28
N GLY A 3 21.91 22.71 -26.83
CA GLY A 3 21.14 22.90 -25.62
C GLY A 3 19.92 22.01 -25.45
N ILE A 4 20.05 21.09 -24.49
CA ILE A 4 19.00 20.65 -23.57
C ILE A 4 18.09 19.52 -24.09
N LEU A 5 18.68 18.33 -24.15
CA LEU A 5 17.95 17.08 -23.90
C LEU A 5 18.12 16.76 -22.40
N LYS A 6 17.31 17.39 -21.54
CA LYS A 6 17.31 17.15 -20.10
C LYS A 6 16.10 16.30 -19.69
N CYS A 7 16.42 15.08 -19.25
CA CYS A 7 15.87 14.46 -18.04
C CYS A 7 14.35 14.19 -18.00
N LEU A 8 13.91 13.13 -18.66
CA LEU A 8 12.87 12.24 -18.09
C LEU A 8 13.50 10.88 -17.79
N ASN A 9 14.42 10.87 -16.81
CA ASN A 9 14.73 9.64 -16.10
C ASN A 9 13.56 9.41 -15.14
N ALA A 10 12.54 8.68 -15.63
CA ALA A 10 11.51 8.14 -14.77
C ALA A 10 12.21 7.25 -13.74
N PHE A 11 12.22 7.72 -12.49
CA PHE A 11 12.67 6.97 -11.31
C PHE A 11 11.67 5.82 -11.11
N PHE A 12 11.80 4.76 -11.89
CA PHE A 12 11.19 3.48 -11.60
C PHE A 12 11.96 2.92 -10.41
N ILE A 13 11.51 3.24 -9.19
CA ILE A 13 11.89 2.47 -8.01
C ILE A 13 11.24 1.10 -8.20
N VAL A 14 11.94 0.21 -8.90
CA VAL A 14 11.71 -1.23 -8.81
C VAL A 14 12.01 -1.59 -7.37
N LYS A 15 10.98 -1.61 -6.52
CA LYS A 15 11.08 -2.23 -5.20
C LYS A 15 11.34 -3.71 -5.45
N GLN A 16 12.61 -4.09 -5.42
CA GLN A 16 13.07 -5.46 -5.40
C GLN A 16 12.30 -6.17 -4.27
N ALA A 17 11.35 -7.02 -4.63
CA ALA A 17 10.61 -7.83 -3.67
C ALA A 17 11.62 -8.80 -3.07
N HIS A 18 12.08 -8.51 -1.85
CA HIS A 18 12.92 -9.43 -1.11
C HIS A 18 12.03 -10.62 -0.71
N GLN A 19 12.18 -11.74 -1.42
CA GLN A 19 11.53 -12.99 -1.04
C GLN A 19 12.24 -13.53 0.21
N ILE A 20 11.71 -13.16 1.39
CA ILE A 20 12.24 -13.61 2.67
C ILE A 20 11.57 -14.92 3.03
N GLN A 21 12.34 -16.01 3.10
CA GLN A 21 11.86 -17.30 3.56
C GLN A 21 11.84 -17.32 5.09
N ILE A 22 10.64 -17.45 5.67
CA ILE A 22 10.45 -17.57 7.12
C ILE A 22 10.28 -19.06 7.44
N ASN A 23 11.34 -19.68 7.97
CA ASN A 23 11.24 -21.02 8.56
C ASN A 23 10.65 -20.87 9.97
N ALA A 24 9.46 -21.44 10.18
CA ALA A 24 8.77 -21.50 11.46
C ALA A 24 8.73 -22.95 11.94
N SER A 25 9.17 -23.20 13.17
CA SER A 25 9.10 -24.54 13.79
C SER A 25 7.89 -24.67 14.72
N THR A 26 7.34 -23.53 15.14
CA THR A 26 6.14 -23.44 15.97
C THR A 26 5.17 -22.40 15.41
N PRO A 27 3.85 -22.52 15.66
CA PRO A 27 2.87 -21.53 15.20
C PRO A 27 3.10 -20.13 15.81
N ASN A 28 3.81 -20.03 16.94
CA ASN A 28 4.19 -18.75 17.55
C ASN A 28 5.20 -17.94 16.70
N ASP A 29 6.00 -18.61 15.87
CA ASP A 29 6.98 -17.96 14.98
C ASP A 29 6.33 -17.21 13.82
N LEU A 30 5.08 -17.56 13.49
CA LEU A 30 4.27 -16.93 12.44
C LEU A 30 3.33 -15.85 12.98
N THR A 31 3.45 -15.47 14.25
CA THR A 31 2.69 -14.35 14.81
C THR A 31 3.05 -13.05 14.10
N GLU A 32 2.08 -12.15 13.94
CA GLU A 32 2.24 -10.89 13.21
C GLU A 32 3.42 -10.06 13.75
N ALA A 33 3.57 -10.01 15.08
CA ALA A 33 4.68 -9.31 15.73
C ALA A 33 6.06 -9.88 15.32
N ASN A 34 6.20 -11.20 15.30
CA ASN A 34 7.45 -11.86 14.93
C ASN A 34 7.79 -11.69 13.44
N VAL A 35 6.78 -11.77 12.57
CA VAL A 35 6.95 -11.52 11.14
C VAL A 35 7.38 -10.07 10.90
N ARG A 36 6.76 -9.09 11.57
CA ARG A 36 7.10 -7.66 11.44
C ARG A 36 8.50 -7.35 11.95
N ASN A 37 8.88 -7.92 13.09
CA ASN A 37 10.24 -7.80 13.63
C ASN A 37 11.29 -8.36 12.67
N ARG A 38 11.04 -9.53 12.07
CA ARG A 38 11.94 -10.12 11.07
C ARG A 38 12.03 -9.31 9.78
N LEU A 39 10.91 -8.74 9.35
CA LEU A 39 10.84 -7.87 8.18
C LEU A 39 11.32 -6.43 8.48
N LYS A 40 11.72 -6.14 9.73
CA LYS A 40 12.07 -4.80 10.22
C LYS A 40 11.01 -3.75 9.85
N LEU A 41 9.76 -4.19 9.78
CA LEU A 41 8.59 -3.34 9.57
C LEU A 41 8.23 -2.83 10.95
N GLY A 42 8.46 -1.52 11.20
CA GLY A 42 8.22 -0.88 12.49
C GLY A 42 6.86 -1.21 13.13
N GLU A 43 6.77 -0.94 14.43
CA GLU A 43 5.64 -1.31 15.30
C GLU A 43 4.28 -1.06 14.64
N PRO A 44 3.28 -1.93 14.90
CA PRO A 44 1.91 -1.65 14.50
C PRO A 44 1.51 -0.29 15.06
N ALA A 45 1.14 0.64 14.18
CA ALA A 45 0.36 1.79 14.60
C ALA A 45 -0.85 1.26 15.37
N GLU A 46 -0.84 1.47 16.68
CA GLU A 46 -1.84 0.96 17.58
C GLU A 46 -3.22 1.47 17.17
N ARG A 47 -4.20 0.57 17.27
CA ARG A 47 -5.61 0.88 17.08
C ARG A 47 -6.04 1.99 18.05
N PRO A 48 -6.90 2.94 17.64
CA PRO A 48 -7.38 3.99 18.52
C PRO A 48 -8.50 3.44 19.42
N ASN A 49 -8.16 2.70 20.48
CA ASN A 49 -9.07 2.47 21.62
C ASN A 49 -8.40 1.67 22.75
N SER A 50 -7.52 2.32 23.52
CA SER A 50 -7.24 1.90 24.91
C SER A 50 -6.74 3.09 25.74
N PRO A 51 -7.04 3.14 27.06
CA PRO A 51 -6.86 4.34 27.89
C PRO A 51 -5.40 4.52 28.32
N PRO A 52 -4.94 5.76 28.58
CA PRO A 52 -3.53 6.03 28.84
C PRO A 52 -3.11 5.57 30.25
N GLY A 53 -2.24 4.56 30.31
CA GLY A 53 -1.43 4.25 31.49
C GLY A 53 -0.17 5.14 31.58
N PRO A 54 0.44 5.28 32.77
CA PRO A 54 1.36 6.37 33.06
C PRO A 54 2.72 6.21 32.38
N LYS A 55 3.16 7.31 31.74
CA LYS A 55 4.42 7.45 31.02
C LYS A 55 5.61 7.33 31.97
N ARG A 56 6.49 6.36 31.71
CA ARG A 56 7.81 6.26 32.33
C ARG A 56 8.79 7.19 31.59
N SER A 57 9.12 8.31 32.23
CA SER A 57 10.16 9.26 31.84
C SER A 57 11.49 8.59 31.53
N GLN A 58 12.13 8.92 30.41
CA GLN A 58 13.60 8.97 30.30
C GLN A 58 14.05 10.07 29.31
N THR A 59 14.61 11.13 29.91
CA THR A 59 15.84 11.86 29.53
C THR A 59 15.93 12.55 28.16
N LEU A 60 15.71 13.87 28.20
CA LEU A 60 16.34 14.85 27.32
C LEU A 60 17.71 15.27 27.90
N PRO A 61 18.77 15.36 27.10
CA PRO A 61 19.84 16.35 27.28
C PRO A 61 19.64 17.45 26.22
N GLY A 62 19.84 18.74 26.43
CA GLY A 62 20.50 19.49 27.46
C GLY A 62 20.60 20.91 26.89
N THR A 63 20.02 21.88 27.59
CA THR A 63 20.24 23.31 27.38
C THR A 63 21.66 23.68 27.80
N PRO A 64 22.37 24.52 27.04
CA PRO A 64 23.43 25.34 27.62
C PRO A 64 22.96 26.79 27.85
N PRO A 65 23.43 27.46 28.92
CA PRO A 65 22.96 28.77 29.35
C PRO A 65 23.83 29.94 28.85
N ALA A 66 23.25 31.14 28.98
CA ALA A 66 23.86 32.43 29.30
C ALA A 66 25.15 32.88 28.56
N GLY A 67 24.99 33.93 27.75
CA GLY A 67 26.09 34.71 27.20
C GLY A 67 25.64 36.08 26.68
N SER A 68 25.38 37.02 27.58
CA SER A 68 25.65 38.46 27.35
C SER A 68 26.93 38.75 28.13
N PRO A 69 27.91 39.55 27.64
CA PRO A 69 27.67 40.94 27.24
C PRO A 69 28.55 41.41 26.04
N VAL A 70 28.31 42.64 25.57
CA VAL A 70 29.30 43.69 25.25
C VAL A 70 28.64 44.72 24.32
N GLN A 71 28.40 45.90 24.88
CA GLN A 71 28.10 47.13 24.15
C GLN A 71 29.38 47.67 23.50
N PRO A 72 29.33 48.11 22.23
CA PRO A 72 30.25 49.13 21.73
C PRO A 72 29.63 50.52 21.85
N GLN A 73 30.46 51.43 22.34
CA GLN A 73 30.20 52.81 22.70
C GLN A 73 29.73 53.69 21.54
N VAL A 74 28.89 54.66 21.88
CA VAL A 74 28.47 55.78 21.04
C VAL A 74 29.62 56.77 20.81
N PRO A 75 29.89 57.20 19.57
CA PRO A 75 30.56 58.45 19.31
C PRO A 75 29.50 59.56 19.18
N VAL A 76 29.46 60.45 20.17
CA VAL A 76 28.77 61.74 20.08
C VAL A 76 29.61 62.70 19.25
N SER A 77 29.00 63.37 18.27
CA SER A 77 29.58 64.47 17.48
C SER A 77 28.44 65.25 16.79
N PRO A 78 28.63 66.55 16.46
CA PRO A 78 27.90 67.62 17.13
C PRO A 78 26.70 68.17 16.36
N VAL A 79 25.82 68.81 17.13
CA VAL A 79 24.69 69.65 16.70
C VAL A 79 25.15 70.88 15.92
N SER A 80 24.51 71.16 14.78
CA SER A 80 24.30 72.48 14.15
C SER A 80 23.63 72.33 12.77
N PRO A 81 22.90 73.33 12.24
CA PRO A 81 21.77 74.05 12.83
C PRO A 81 20.51 74.00 11.92
N LYS A 82 19.39 74.48 12.46
CA LYS A 82 18.08 74.69 11.81
C LYS A 82 18.16 75.11 10.33
N GLN A 83 17.63 74.28 9.44
CA GLN A 83 17.10 74.72 8.14
C GLN A 83 15.57 74.71 8.18
N GLN A 84 15.02 75.81 7.72
CA GLN A 84 13.59 76.14 7.68
C GLN A 84 12.81 75.12 6.83
N PRO A 85 11.57 74.77 7.20
CA PRO A 85 10.71 74.01 6.30
C PRO A 85 10.26 74.91 5.15
N GLN A 86 10.68 74.57 3.94
CA GLN A 86 10.01 75.02 2.72
C GLN A 86 8.76 74.17 2.50
N PRO A 87 7.65 74.74 2.00
CA PRO A 87 6.43 73.99 1.73
C PRO A 87 6.67 73.05 0.54
N ASP A 88 6.78 71.76 0.85
CA ASP A 88 6.93 70.67 -0.10
C ASP A 88 5.57 70.37 -0.75
N SER A 89 5.25 71.09 -1.83
CA SER A 89 4.09 70.82 -2.68
C SER A 89 4.28 69.61 -3.61
N GLY A 90 5.30 68.76 -3.40
CA GLY A 90 5.56 67.54 -4.16
C GLY A 90 5.25 66.23 -3.41
N ASN A 91 4.98 66.30 -2.11
CA ASN A 91 4.78 65.11 -1.27
C ASN A 91 3.45 64.37 -1.51
N ASP A 92 2.39 65.08 -1.91
CA ASP A 92 1.07 64.45 -2.14
C ASP A 92 1.08 63.47 -3.32
N GLU A 93 1.81 63.77 -4.39
CA GLU A 93 1.88 62.89 -5.58
C GLU A 93 2.70 61.62 -5.31
N ALA A 94 3.77 61.73 -4.51
CA ALA A 94 4.57 60.58 -4.07
C ALA A 94 3.81 59.68 -3.09
N LEU A 95 3.04 60.27 -2.16
CA LEU A 95 2.17 59.53 -1.22
C LEU A 95 1.04 58.81 -1.95
N LEU A 96 0.38 59.46 -2.91
CA LEU A 96 -0.66 58.85 -3.73
C LEU A 96 -0.13 57.67 -4.55
N LYS A 97 1.07 57.79 -5.12
CA LYS A 97 1.71 56.71 -5.88
C LYS A 97 2.08 55.54 -4.99
N GLN A 98 2.66 55.80 -3.82
CA GLN A 98 2.99 54.78 -2.82
C GLN A 98 1.74 54.07 -2.28
N GLU A 99 0.65 54.78 -2.05
CA GLU A 99 -0.62 54.19 -1.60
C GLU A 99 -1.26 53.33 -2.71
N SER A 100 -1.17 53.77 -3.96
CA SER A 100 -1.65 53.00 -5.12
C SER A 100 -0.86 51.70 -5.34
N GLU A 101 0.46 51.72 -5.17
CA GLU A 101 1.31 50.53 -5.25
C GLU A 101 1.04 49.57 -4.09
N ARG A 102 0.82 50.10 -2.88
CA ARG A 102 0.46 49.29 -1.72
C ARG A 102 -0.88 48.58 -1.92
N ARG A 103 -1.91 49.27 -2.43
CA ARG A 103 -3.20 48.65 -2.77
C ARG A 103 -3.05 47.58 -3.87
N ALA A 104 -2.30 47.87 -4.92
CA ALA A 104 -2.09 46.90 -6.01
C ALA A 104 -1.37 45.63 -5.52
N ALA A 105 -0.39 45.77 -4.61
CA ALA A 105 0.29 44.62 -4.00
C ALA A 105 -0.64 43.81 -3.08
N GLU A 106 -1.49 44.48 -2.30
CA GLU A 106 -2.42 43.82 -1.39
C GLU A 106 -3.53 43.07 -2.14
N ASP A 107 -4.04 43.64 -3.23
CA ASP A 107 -5.01 42.97 -4.11
C ASP A 107 -4.36 41.79 -4.87
N ALA A 108 -3.11 41.93 -5.33
CA ALA A 108 -2.38 40.83 -5.96
C ALA A 108 -2.13 39.67 -4.97
N GLU A 109 -1.81 39.95 -3.71
CA GLU A 109 -1.64 38.94 -2.67
C GLU A 109 -2.97 38.23 -2.34
N ARG A 110 -4.07 38.99 -2.24
CA ARG A 110 -5.40 38.44 -2.00
C ARG A 110 -5.82 37.50 -3.14
N LEU A 111 -5.61 37.91 -4.38
CA LEU A 111 -5.92 37.10 -5.57
C LEU A 111 -5.07 35.83 -5.64
N ALA A 112 -3.78 35.91 -5.26
CA ALA A 112 -2.89 34.76 -5.21
C ALA A 112 -3.30 33.73 -4.14
N ARG A 113 -3.73 34.19 -2.95
CA ARG A 113 -4.26 33.31 -1.91
C ARG A 113 -5.57 32.65 -2.32
N GLU A 114 -6.52 33.40 -2.86
CA GLU A 114 -7.81 32.86 -3.29
C GLU A 114 -7.64 31.79 -4.40
N LYS A 115 -6.75 32.05 -5.35
CA LYS A 115 -6.43 31.08 -6.41
C LYS A 115 -5.79 29.81 -5.85
N GLY A 116 -4.83 29.95 -4.93
CA GLY A 116 -4.20 28.81 -4.26
C GLY A 116 -5.20 27.98 -3.45
N GLU A 117 -6.16 28.62 -2.79
CA GLU A 117 -7.20 27.93 -2.04
C GLU A 117 -8.20 27.21 -2.95
N ARG A 118 -8.63 27.84 -4.05
CA ARG A 118 -9.47 27.17 -5.07
C ARG A 118 -8.79 25.95 -5.66
N ASP A 119 -7.50 26.06 -6.00
CA ASP A 119 -6.73 24.95 -6.56
C ASP A 119 -6.57 23.82 -5.53
N ALA A 120 -6.33 24.15 -4.25
CA ALA A 120 -6.25 23.16 -3.18
C ALA A 120 -7.59 22.45 -2.94
N VAL A 121 -8.71 23.18 -2.98
CA VAL A 121 -10.05 22.60 -2.84
C VAL A 121 -10.39 21.72 -4.05
N ALA A 122 -10.06 22.15 -5.27
CA ALA A 122 -10.25 21.37 -6.47
C ALA A 122 -9.45 20.06 -6.42
N GLN A 123 -8.18 20.11 -6.02
CA GLN A 123 -7.34 18.93 -5.87
C GLN A 123 -7.88 17.96 -4.82
N ARG A 124 -8.36 18.45 -3.68
CA ARG A 124 -8.99 17.60 -2.65
C ARG A 124 -10.25 16.90 -3.17
N LYS A 125 -11.11 17.60 -3.91
CA LYS A 125 -12.31 17.01 -4.51
C LYS A 125 -11.97 15.93 -5.55
N VAL A 126 -10.97 16.16 -6.40
CA VAL A 126 -10.50 15.17 -7.37
C VAL A 126 -9.92 13.94 -6.65
N ALA A 127 -9.08 14.15 -5.63
CA ALA A 127 -8.53 13.05 -4.84
C ALA A 127 -9.62 12.22 -4.15
N GLU A 128 -10.65 12.86 -3.60
CA GLU A 128 -11.78 12.18 -2.98
C GLU A 128 -12.61 11.38 -4.01
N GLN A 129 -12.90 11.95 -5.17
CA GLN A 129 -13.63 11.24 -6.23
C GLN A 129 -12.85 10.02 -6.72
N VAL A 130 -11.55 10.16 -6.97
CA VAL A 130 -10.68 9.05 -7.38
C VAL A 130 -10.66 7.95 -6.31
N ALA A 131 -10.59 8.31 -5.02
CA ALA A 131 -10.63 7.33 -3.93
C ALA A 131 -11.97 6.57 -3.86
N ARG A 132 -13.09 7.28 -4.04
CA ARG A 132 -14.43 6.65 -4.07
C ARG A 132 -14.61 5.73 -5.28
N GLU A 133 -14.21 6.19 -6.47
CA GLU A 133 -14.31 5.40 -7.70
C GLU A 133 -13.41 4.16 -7.64
N ALA A 134 -12.17 4.30 -7.13
CA ALA A 134 -11.26 3.17 -6.93
C ALA A 134 -11.82 2.15 -5.92
N ALA A 135 -12.46 2.60 -4.84
CA ALA A 135 -13.10 1.71 -3.87
C ALA A 135 -14.30 0.97 -4.50
N GLN A 136 -15.12 1.68 -5.28
CA GLN A 136 -16.28 1.09 -5.94
C GLN A 136 -15.85 0.07 -7.01
N ARG A 137 -14.83 0.39 -7.81
CA ARG A 137 -14.30 -0.52 -8.83
C ARG A 137 -13.71 -1.79 -8.21
N ARG A 138 -12.97 -1.67 -7.10
CA ARG A 138 -12.45 -2.85 -6.37
C ARG A 138 -13.56 -3.73 -5.82
N ALA A 139 -14.60 -3.14 -5.24
CA ALA A 139 -15.74 -3.89 -4.73
C ALA A 139 -16.49 -4.65 -5.84
N ALA A 140 -16.66 -4.03 -7.01
CA ALA A 140 -17.28 -4.66 -8.17
C ALA A 140 -16.41 -5.80 -8.74
N GLU A 141 -15.09 -5.57 -8.87
CA GLU A 141 -14.14 -6.57 -9.37
C GLU A 141 -14.04 -7.80 -8.44
N GLU A 142 -14.01 -7.60 -7.12
CA GLU A 142 -14.06 -8.72 -6.17
C GLU A 142 -15.38 -9.50 -6.24
N ALA A 143 -16.52 -8.81 -6.40
CA ALA A 143 -17.80 -9.48 -6.53
C ALA A 143 -17.88 -10.31 -7.84
N GLU A 144 -17.37 -9.78 -8.94
CA GLU A 144 -17.31 -10.51 -10.22
C GLU A 144 -16.35 -11.69 -10.14
N LYS A 145 -15.14 -11.47 -9.61
CA LYS A 145 -14.14 -12.54 -9.41
C LYS A 145 -14.69 -13.66 -8.55
N LYS A 146 -15.39 -13.34 -7.47
CA LYS A 146 -16.01 -14.34 -6.59
C LYS A 146 -17.11 -15.13 -7.29
N LYS A 147 -17.88 -14.49 -8.17
CA LYS A 147 -18.91 -15.17 -8.99
C LYS A 147 -18.28 -16.09 -10.03
N GLN A 148 -17.21 -15.63 -10.68
CA GLN A 148 -16.45 -16.43 -11.65
C GLN A 148 -15.79 -17.64 -10.99
N GLU A 149 -15.17 -17.44 -9.83
CA GLU A 149 -14.52 -18.51 -9.06
C GLU A 149 -15.51 -19.54 -8.56
N ALA A 150 -16.70 -19.12 -8.10
CA ALA A 150 -17.76 -20.04 -7.72
C ALA A 150 -18.25 -20.89 -8.92
N ALA A 151 -18.42 -20.28 -10.10
CA ALA A 151 -18.84 -21.00 -11.31
C ALA A 151 -17.75 -21.98 -11.80
N ASP A 152 -16.48 -21.60 -11.75
CA ASP A 152 -15.37 -22.47 -12.12
C ASP A 152 -15.18 -23.62 -11.11
N GLN A 153 -15.39 -23.35 -9.83
CA GLN A 153 -15.36 -24.37 -8.78
C GLN A 153 -16.48 -25.39 -8.98
N GLU A 154 -17.71 -24.95 -9.24
CA GLU A 154 -18.84 -25.84 -9.53
C GLU A 154 -18.55 -26.70 -10.77
N ARG A 155 -17.99 -26.11 -11.84
CA ARG A 155 -17.62 -26.85 -13.05
C ARG A 155 -16.54 -27.90 -12.78
N ARG A 156 -15.54 -27.57 -11.95
CA ARG A 156 -14.49 -28.51 -11.53
C ARG A 156 -15.03 -29.63 -10.67
N GLU A 157 -15.90 -29.34 -9.72
CA GLU A 157 -16.52 -30.34 -8.85
C GLU A 157 -17.41 -31.30 -9.66
N LYS A 158 -18.20 -30.77 -10.60
CA LYS A 158 -19.01 -31.60 -11.49
C LYS A 158 -18.15 -32.50 -12.37
N ALA A 159 -17.07 -31.97 -12.96
CA ALA A 159 -16.14 -32.77 -13.75
C ALA A 159 -15.42 -33.84 -12.90
N ALA A 160 -15.04 -33.51 -11.66
CA ALA A 160 -14.43 -34.45 -10.73
C ALA A 160 -15.39 -35.56 -10.28
N ALA A 161 -16.66 -35.21 -10.04
CA ALA A 161 -17.71 -36.17 -9.70
C ALA A 161 -17.98 -37.13 -10.87
N GLU A 162 -18.09 -36.62 -12.09
CA GLU A 162 -18.27 -37.43 -13.29
C GLU A 162 -17.07 -38.34 -13.55
N ALA A 163 -15.84 -37.83 -13.40
CA ALA A 163 -14.62 -38.63 -13.53
C ALA A 163 -14.55 -39.74 -12.50
N LYS A 164 -14.93 -39.47 -11.23
CA LYS A 164 -15.00 -40.48 -10.17
C LYS A 164 -16.07 -41.54 -10.47
N ALA A 165 -17.25 -41.15 -10.91
CA ALA A 165 -18.32 -42.09 -11.25
C ALA A 165 -17.90 -43.00 -12.42
N LYS A 166 -17.24 -42.44 -13.44
CA LYS A 166 -16.72 -43.20 -14.58
C LYS A 166 -15.60 -44.16 -14.17
N ALA A 167 -14.67 -43.71 -13.32
CA ALA A 167 -13.59 -44.55 -12.80
C ALA A 167 -14.11 -45.70 -11.91
N GLU A 168 -15.14 -45.46 -11.10
CA GLU A 168 -15.74 -46.51 -10.28
C GLU A 168 -16.48 -47.55 -11.14
N LEU A 169 -17.21 -47.10 -12.17
CA LEU A 169 -17.86 -48.00 -13.13
C LEU A 169 -16.83 -48.86 -13.88
N GLU A 170 -15.74 -48.25 -14.33
CA GLU A 170 -14.65 -48.96 -15.02
C GLU A 170 -13.98 -49.98 -14.08
N ARG A 171 -13.75 -49.61 -12.82
CA ARG A 171 -13.21 -50.54 -11.81
C ARG A 171 -14.14 -51.74 -11.60
N LYS A 172 -15.45 -51.52 -11.45
CA LYS A 172 -16.44 -52.60 -11.29
C LYS A 172 -16.46 -53.53 -12.52
N ASN A 173 -16.46 -52.99 -13.74
CA ASN A 173 -16.41 -53.82 -14.94
C ASN A 173 -15.13 -54.64 -15.03
N ARG A 174 -13.98 -54.08 -14.63
CA ARG A 174 -12.70 -54.80 -14.64
C ARG A 174 -12.68 -55.92 -13.60
N GLU A 175 -13.20 -55.66 -12.41
CA GLU A 175 -13.29 -56.63 -11.32
C GLU A 175 -14.28 -57.76 -11.64
N GLU A 176 -15.41 -57.46 -12.30
CA GLU A 176 -16.36 -58.48 -12.77
C GLU A 176 -15.77 -59.34 -13.89
N ALA A 177 -15.06 -58.74 -14.84
CA ALA A 177 -14.35 -59.47 -15.89
C ALA A 177 -13.26 -60.38 -15.32
N GLU A 178 -12.53 -59.93 -14.31
CA GLU A 178 -11.53 -60.74 -13.61
C GLU A 178 -12.17 -61.88 -12.83
N ARG A 179 -13.27 -61.61 -12.10
CA ARG A 179 -14.01 -62.63 -11.36
C ARG A 179 -14.52 -63.73 -12.29
N LYS A 180 -15.10 -63.36 -13.44
CA LYS A 180 -15.58 -64.31 -14.44
C LYS A 180 -14.44 -65.15 -15.02
N ARG A 181 -13.30 -64.53 -15.36
CA ARG A 181 -12.10 -65.26 -15.82
C ARG A 181 -11.59 -66.24 -14.78
N ASN A 182 -11.57 -65.83 -13.51
CA ASN A 182 -11.06 -66.67 -12.42
C ASN A 182 -12.02 -67.84 -12.12
N GLU A 183 -13.33 -67.61 -12.22
CA GLU A 183 -14.34 -68.66 -12.10
C GLU A 183 -14.27 -69.66 -13.27
N GLU A 184 -14.05 -69.21 -14.51
CA GLU A 184 -13.78 -70.09 -15.65
C GLU A 184 -12.51 -70.92 -15.46
N LEU A 185 -11.42 -70.33 -14.95
CA LEU A 185 -10.20 -71.06 -14.64
C LEU A 185 -10.43 -72.09 -13.54
N ARG A 186 -11.17 -71.73 -12.48
CA ARG A 186 -11.51 -72.64 -11.39
C ARG A 186 -12.38 -73.80 -11.87
N ASN A 187 -13.37 -73.54 -12.73
CA ASN A 187 -14.20 -74.58 -13.34
C ASN A 187 -13.39 -75.51 -14.24
N LYS A 188 -12.48 -74.96 -15.08
CA LYS A 188 -11.56 -75.77 -15.89
C LYS A 188 -10.65 -76.64 -15.02
N PHE A 189 -10.14 -76.12 -13.91
CA PHE A 189 -9.35 -76.89 -12.96
C PHE A 189 -10.16 -78.02 -12.32
N ALA A 190 -11.38 -77.73 -11.85
CA ALA A 190 -12.26 -78.73 -11.27
C ALA A 190 -12.69 -79.81 -12.29
N GLU A 191 -12.84 -79.45 -13.57
CA GLU A 191 -13.13 -80.39 -14.65
C GLU A 191 -11.90 -81.26 -15.01
N LEU A 192 -10.70 -80.68 -15.01
CA LEU A 192 -9.45 -81.43 -15.17
C LEU A 192 -9.21 -82.40 -14.02
N GLU A 193 -9.54 -82.00 -12.79
CA GLU A 193 -9.48 -82.86 -11.59
C GLU A 193 -10.50 -84.01 -11.68
N LYS A 194 -11.76 -83.72 -12.04
CA LYS A 194 -12.81 -84.74 -12.25
C LYS A 194 -12.52 -85.68 -13.42
N SER A 195 -11.86 -85.21 -14.47
CA SER A 195 -11.49 -86.04 -15.62
C SER A 195 -10.24 -86.90 -15.37
N GLY A 196 -9.67 -86.88 -14.17
CA GLY A 196 -8.54 -87.72 -13.77
C GLY A 196 -7.23 -87.40 -14.49
N LYS A 197 -7.14 -86.23 -15.15
CA LYS A 197 -5.95 -85.78 -15.89
C LYS A 197 -4.98 -84.95 -15.04
N VAL A 198 -5.30 -84.72 -13.75
CA VAL A 198 -4.37 -84.10 -12.80
C VAL A 198 -3.38 -85.17 -12.33
N THR A 199 -2.29 -85.33 -13.08
CA THR A 199 -1.11 -86.07 -12.61
C THR A 199 -0.49 -85.29 -11.46
N THR A 200 -0.79 -85.71 -10.24
CA THR A 200 -0.08 -85.24 -9.04
C THR A 200 1.32 -85.86 -9.10
N ILE A 201 2.37 -85.03 -9.17
CA ILE A 201 3.77 -85.43 -9.02
C ILE A 201 4.12 -85.39 -7.54
#